data_AF-A0A1I6YNC7-F1
#
_entry.id   AF-A0A1I6YNC7-F1
#
_cell.length_a   1.000
_cell.length_b   1.000
_cell.length_c   1.000
_cell.angle_alpha   90.00
_cell.angle_beta   90.00
_cell.angle_gamma   90.00
#
_symmetry.space_group_name_H-M   'P 1'
#
loop_
_entity.id
_entity.type
_entity.pdbx_description
1 polymer ?
#
loop_
_entity_poly.entity_id
_entity_poly.type
_entity_poly.pdbx_seq_one_letter_code
_entity_poly.pdbx_strand_id
1 'polypeptide(L)'
;MSALPKRQLSFFEQGVGLATGFSKILVNQQEIIKIFNQKSGMVMQGMCKFEENSEVLYPLFKGLSEAGKPKSLNLRFTSAERAAYFYYPESSQAEVSKFFSELILLLQKEVKFKKVLKEVIINRNQFRSEQFLLQNAMMD
;
A
#
# COMPACT_ATOMS: atom_id res chain seq x y z
N MET A 1 -38.56 12.14 -10.22
CA MET A 1 -38.08 11.85 -8.86
C MET A 1 -37.00 10.79 -8.95
N SER A 2 -35.75 11.20 -8.79
CA SER A 2 -34.57 10.39 -9.07
C SER A 2 -34.29 9.43 -7.92
N ALA A 3 -34.37 8.12 -8.17
CA ALA A 3 -33.92 7.10 -7.23
C ALA A 3 -32.38 7.02 -7.29
N LEU A 4 -31.72 7.53 -6.25
CA LEU A 4 -30.29 7.33 -6.03
C LEU A 4 -30.01 5.84 -5.76
N PRO A 5 -29.02 5.22 -6.41
CA PRO A 5 -28.60 3.88 -6.02
C PRO A 5 -27.90 3.94 -4.67
N LYS A 6 -28.41 3.17 -3.70
CA LYS A 6 -27.75 2.90 -2.41
C LYS A 6 -26.36 2.31 -2.70
N ARG A 7 -25.33 3.13 -2.54
CA ARG A 7 -23.93 2.69 -2.52
C ARG A 7 -23.74 1.90 -1.23
N GLN A 8 -23.85 0.57 -1.31
CA GLN A 8 -23.39 -0.31 -0.23
C GLN A 8 -21.91 -0.03 -0.02
N LEU A 9 -21.59 0.70 1.05
CA LEU A 9 -20.26 0.73 1.64
C LEU A 9 -20.01 -0.67 2.20
N SER A 10 -19.42 -1.55 1.39
CA SER A 10 -18.73 -2.72 1.91
C SER A 10 -17.53 -2.20 2.70
N PHE A 11 -17.74 -2.06 4.01
CA PHE A 11 -16.66 -1.96 4.98
C PHE A 11 -15.71 -3.13 4.72
N PHE A 12 -14.53 -2.83 4.19
CA PHE A 12 -13.45 -3.81 4.00
C PHE A 12 -12.91 -4.19 5.38
N GLU A 13 -13.54 -5.17 6.02
CA GLU A 13 -12.90 -5.99 7.04
C GLU A 13 -11.87 -6.90 6.35
N GLN A 14 -10.68 -6.37 6.05
CA GLN A 14 -9.51 -7.20 5.82
C GLN A 14 -8.65 -7.13 7.08
N GLY A 15 -9.07 -7.87 8.10
CA GLY A 15 -8.21 -8.23 9.20
C GLY A 15 -7.03 -9.03 8.64
N VAL A 16 -5.82 -8.47 8.75
CA VAL A 16 -4.57 -9.18 8.46
C VAL A 16 -4.38 -10.22 9.56
N GLY A 17 -5.02 -11.37 9.43
CA GLY A 17 -4.78 -12.53 10.27
C GLY A 17 -3.46 -13.17 9.87
N LEU A 18 -2.35 -12.77 10.49
CA LEU A 18 -1.03 -13.40 10.32
C LEU A 18 -0.95 -14.79 10.99
N ALA A 19 -2.04 -15.56 11.06
CA ALA A 19 -1.97 -16.97 11.39
C ALA A 19 -1.26 -17.71 10.25
N THR A 20 -0.38 -18.65 10.58
CA THR A 20 0.44 -19.48 9.66
C THR A 20 -0.20 -19.65 8.29
N GLY A 21 0.25 -18.89 7.29
CA GLY A 21 -0.46 -18.81 6.02
C GLY A 21 -0.07 -17.63 5.13
N PHE A 22 -0.41 -17.80 3.85
CA PHE A 22 -0.22 -16.84 2.76
C PHE A 22 -1.22 -15.69 2.93
N SER A 23 -0.74 -14.48 3.15
CA SER A 23 -1.58 -13.28 3.21
C SER A 23 -1.36 -12.45 1.94
N LYS A 24 -2.39 -12.39 1.10
CA LYS A 24 -2.45 -11.52 -0.08
C LYS A 24 -3.07 -10.20 0.31
N ILE A 25 -2.36 -9.10 0.10
CA ILE A 25 -2.88 -7.77 0.38
C ILE A 25 -3.34 -7.14 -0.92
N LEU A 26 -4.65 -6.94 -1.00
CA LEU A 26 -5.33 -6.34 -2.12
C LEU A 26 -5.58 -4.86 -1.83
N VAL A 27 -5.31 -4.00 -2.80
CA VAL A 27 -5.70 -2.59 -2.76
C VAL A 27 -6.43 -2.31 -4.06
N ASN A 28 -7.71 -1.94 -4.00
CA ASN A 28 -8.57 -1.79 -5.19
C ASN A 28 -8.52 -3.01 -6.13
N GLN A 29 -8.62 -4.23 -5.59
CA GLN A 29 -8.57 -5.49 -6.36
C GLN A 29 -7.21 -5.79 -7.03
N GLN A 30 -6.17 -5.00 -6.81
CA GLN A 30 -4.80 -5.27 -7.26
C GLN A 30 -3.96 -5.82 -6.10
N GLU A 31 -3.28 -6.94 -6.31
CA GLU A 31 -2.32 -7.49 -5.35
C GLU A 31 -1.09 -6.56 -5.32
N ILE A 32 -0.84 -5.90 -4.19
CA ILE A 32 0.29 -4.98 -4.02
C ILE A 32 1.44 -5.65 -3.29
N ILE A 33 1.14 -6.45 -2.26
CA ILE A 33 2.15 -7.19 -1.50
C ILE A 33 1.64 -8.60 -1.24
N LYS A 34 2.51 -9.59 -1.49
CA LYS A 34 2.36 -10.95 -1.01
C LYS A 34 3.18 -11.12 0.26
N ILE A 35 2.53 -11.38 1.38
CA ILE A 35 3.18 -11.70 2.65
C ILE A 35 3.07 -13.20 2.89
N PHE A 36 4.22 -13.85 2.98
CA PHE A 36 4.36 -15.23 3.36
C PHE A 36 4.88 -15.24 4.79
N ASN A 37 4.23 -16.00 5.68
CA ASN A 37 4.80 -16.30 6.99
C ASN A 37 4.79 -17.81 7.23
N GLN A 38 5.77 -18.27 7.99
CA GLN A 38 5.88 -19.64 8.44
C GLN A 38 6.47 -19.66 9.85
N LYS A 39 5.94 -20.52 10.71
CA LYS A 39 6.51 -20.80 12.01
C LYS A 39 7.68 -21.78 11.88
N SER A 40 8.80 -21.46 12.50
CA SER A 40 9.99 -22.30 12.61
C SER A 40 10.46 -22.34 14.07
N GLY A 41 10.07 -23.39 14.79
CA GLY A 41 10.32 -23.50 16.23
C GLY A 41 9.61 -22.38 17.01
N MET A 42 10.38 -21.57 17.76
CA MET A 42 9.88 -20.42 18.53
C MET A 42 9.95 -19.08 17.77
N VAL A 43 10.28 -19.13 16.49
CA VAL A 43 10.46 -17.94 15.65
C VAL A 43 9.48 -18.00 14.49
N MET A 44 8.91 -16.86 14.15
CA MET A 44 8.17 -16.65 12.91
C MET A 44 9.12 -16.07 11.88
N GLN A 45 9.10 -16.61 10.67
CA GLN A 45 9.88 -16.10 9.54
C GLN A 45 8.98 -15.91 8.33
N GLY A 46 9.38 -15.02 7.43
CA GLY A 46 8.54 -14.71 6.28
C GLY A 46 9.16 -13.78 5.28
N MET A 47 8.38 -13.47 4.26
CA MET A 47 8.75 -12.66 3.11
C MET A 47 7.60 -11.76 2.72
N CYS A 48 7.88 -10.49 2.49
CA CYS A 48 7.01 -9.57 1.76
C CYS A 48 7.58 -9.40 0.35
N LYS A 49 6.83 -9.78 -0.68
CA LYS A 49 7.23 -9.56 -2.08
C LYS A 49 6.23 -8.63 -2.77
N PHE A 50 6.76 -7.64 -3.48
CA PHE A 50 5.96 -6.72 -4.29
C PHE A 50 5.70 -7.33 -5.68
N GLU A 51 4.50 -7.10 -6.20
CA GLU A 51 4.16 -7.44 -7.59
C GLU A 51 4.76 -6.44 -8.58
N GLU A 52 5.00 -6.87 -9.82
CA GLU A 52 5.67 -6.08 -10.87
C GLU A 52 5.02 -4.71 -11.11
N ASN A 53 3.70 -4.61 -10.99
CA ASN A 53 2.95 -3.36 -11.18
C ASN A 53 3.02 -2.41 -9.97
N SER A 54 3.62 -2.84 -8.86
CA SER A 54 3.63 -2.13 -7.57
C SER A 54 5.03 -1.83 -7.05
N GLU A 55 6.05 -2.09 -7.86
CA GLU A 55 7.47 -1.95 -7.53
C GLU A 55 7.85 -0.54 -7.09
N VAL A 56 7.15 0.47 -7.60
CA VAL A 56 7.33 1.89 -7.25
C VAL A 56 7.03 2.16 -5.77
N LEU A 57 6.27 1.28 -5.10
CA LEU A 57 5.96 1.38 -3.67
C LEU A 57 7.04 0.75 -2.78
N TYR A 58 7.97 -0.03 -3.35
CA TYR A 58 9.00 -0.72 -2.57
C TYR A 58 9.92 0.24 -1.79
N PRO A 59 10.44 1.35 -2.37
CA PRO A 59 11.23 2.31 -1.61
C PRO A 59 10.45 2.95 -0.45
N LEU A 60 9.16 3.21 -0.65
CA LEU A 60 8.29 3.75 0.38
C LEU A 60 8.05 2.73 1.50
N PHE A 61 7.76 1.48 1.14
CA PHE A 61 7.64 0.38 2.10
C PHE A 61 8.92 0.23 2.92
N LYS A 62 10.09 0.27 2.28
CA LYS A 62 11.38 0.20 2.97
C LYS A 62 11.54 1.35 3.96
N GLY A 63 11.31 2.60 3.53
CA GLY A 63 11.43 3.77 4.39
C GLY A 63 10.47 3.76 5.58
N LEU A 64 9.19 3.47 5.35
CA LEU A 64 8.19 3.34 6.41
C LEU A 64 8.52 2.19 7.38
N SER A 65 9.01 1.08 6.83
CA SER A 65 9.35 -0.09 7.64
C SER A 65 10.55 0.19 8.53
N GLU A 66 11.62 0.79 8.00
CA GLU A 66 12.83 1.12 8.76
C GLU A 66 12.56 2.17 9.85
N ALA A 67 11.66 3.13 9.58
CA ALA A 67 11.28 4.15 10.55
C ALA A 67 10.41 3.64 11.70
N GLY A 68 9.55 2.65 11.45
CA GLY A 68 8.53 2.19 12.41
C GLY A 68 8.73 0.78 12.98
N LYS A 69 9.78 0.05 12.59
CA LYS A 69 9.89 -1.38 12.96
C LYS A 69 9.97 -1.58 14.48
N PRO A 70 9.20 -2.52 15.05
CA PRO A 70 9.36 -2.90 16.44
C PRO A 70 10.71 -3.59 16.67
N LYS A 71 11.24 -3.51 17.89
CA LYS A 71 12.57 -4.06 18.23
C LYS A 71 12.64 -5.59 18.09
N SER A 72 11.50 -6.25 18.25
CA SER A 72 11.30 -7.68 18.08
C SER A 72 11.37 -8.14 16.62
N LEU A 73 11.22 -7.20 15.66
CA LEU A 73 11.18 -7.49 14.24
C LEU A 73 12.53 -7.19 13.57
N ASN A 74 13.07 -8.22 12.94
CA ASN A 74 14.20 -8.09 12.04
C ASN A 74 13.69 -8.08 10.60
N LEU A 75 14.12 -7.08 9.83
CA LEU A 75 13.80 -6.91 8.42
C LEU A 75 15.09 -6.86 7.62
N ARG A 76 15.14 -7.61 6.52
CA ARG A 76 16.23 -7.60 5.54
C ARG A 76 15.65 -7.33 4.16
N PHE A 77 16.08 -6.23 3.55
CA PHE A 77 15.59 -5.77 2.26
C PHE A 77 16.52 -6.24 1.14
N THR A 78 15.94 -6.78 0.08
CA THR A 78 16.65 -7.18 -1.15
C THR A 78 16.12 -6.36 -2.31
N SER A 79 16.88 -5.34 -2.74
CA SER A 79 16.47 -4.48 -3.86
C SER A 79 16.35 -5.22 -5.19
N ALA A 80 17.18 -6.26 -5.40
CA ALA A 80 17.16 -7.07 -6.62
C ALA A 80 15.83 -7.84 -6.79
N GLU A 81 15.30 -8.37 -5.69
CA GLU A 81 14.06 -9.16 -5.67
C GLU A 81 12.83 -8.34 -5.29
N ARG A 82 13.03 -7.06 -4.93
CA ARG A 82 12.01 -6.15 -4.37
C ARG A 82 11.21 -6.85 -3.27
N ALA A 83 11.96 -7.53 -2.41
CA ALA A 83 11.45 -8.35 -1.34
C ALA A 83 12.05 -7.92 -0.01
N ALA A 84 11.27 -8.10 1.06
CA ALA A 84 11.74 -7.94 2.42
C ALA A 84 11.53 -9.25 3.17
N TYR A 85 12.62 -9.81 3.65
CA TYR A 85 12.62 -10.98 4.51
C TYR A 85 12.51 -10.54 5.96
N PHE A 86 11.69 -11.22 6.74
CA PHE A 86 11.51 -10.89 8.14
C PHE A 86 11.55 -12.10 9.04
N TYR A 87 11.97 -11.87 10.28
CA TYR A 87 11.81 -12.84 11.35
C TYR A 87 11.61 -12.15 12.70
N TYR A 88 10.87 -12.80 13.60
CA TYR A 88 10.56 -12.30 14.93
C TYR A 88 10.18 -13.45 15.89
N PRO A 89 10.36 -13.31 17.21
CA PRO A 89 9.89 -14.29 18.19
C PRO A 89 8.37 -14.46 18.13
N GLU A 90 7.86 -15.68 18.26
CA GLU A 90 6.40 -15.95 18.24
C GLU A 90 5.63 -15.12 19.28
N SER A 91 6.24 -14.86 20.45
CA SER A 91 5.67 -14.00 21.49
C SER A 91 5.36 -12.58 21.03
N SER A 92 6.03 -12.10 19.97
CA SER A 92 5.87 -10.76 19.41
C SER A 92 4.88 -10.70 18.25
N GLN A 93 4.18 -11.80 17.95
CA GLN A 93 3.22 -11.91 16.85
C GLN A 93 2.19 -10.78 16.82
N ALA A 94 1.59 -10.44 17.96
CA ALA A 94 0.56 -9.41 18.03
C ALA A 94 1.09 -8.01 17.66
N GLU A 95 2.28 -7.66 18.16
CA GLU A 95 2.95 -6.39 17.87
C GLU A 95 3.32 -6.30 16.38
N VAL A 96 3.94 -7.35 15.85
CA VAL A 96 4.36 -7.41 14.44
C VAL A 96 3.15 -7.40 13.49
N SER A 97 2.08 -8.10 13.86
CA SER A 97 0.84 -8.11 13.07
C SER A 97 0.19 -6.74 13.01
N LYS A 98 0.17 -6.02 14.13
CA LYS A 98 -0.31 -4.63 14.18
C LYS A 98 0.55 -3.72 13.30
N PHE A 99 1.88 -3.82 13.43
CA PHE A 99 2.81 -3.03 12.63
C PHE A 99 2.61 -3.22 11.13
N PHE A 100 2.55 -4.47 10.64
CA PHE A 100 2.31 -4.71 9.21
C PHE A 100 0.95 -4.20 8.76
N SER A 101 -0.10 -4.36 9.57
CA SER A 101 -1.44 -3.85 9.26
C SER A 101 -1.46 -2.33 9.09
N GLU A 102 -0.81 -1.60 10.00
CA GLU A 102 -0.69 -0.14 9.92
C GLU A 102 0.13 0.29 8.70
N LEU A 103 1.24 -0.42 8.42
CA LEU A 103 2.09 -0.12 7.29
C LEU A 103 1.36 -0.33 5.95
N ILE A 104 0.59 -1.40 5.84
CA ILE A 104 -0.27 -1.66 4.67
C ILE A 104 -1.28 -0.54 4.48
N LEU A 105 -1.92 -0.10 5.57
CA LEU A 105 -2.90 0.98 5.53
C LEU A 105 -2.28 2.31 5.08
N LEU A 106 -1.04 2.60 5.47
CA LEU A 106 -0.30 3.76 4.97
C LEU A 106 -0.02 3.66 3.47
N LEU A 107 0.41 2.49 2.99
CA LEU A 107 0.64 2.27 1.56
C LEU A 107 -0.65 2.41 0.74
N GLN A 108 -1.77 1.88 1.25
CA GLN A 108 -3.08 2.06 0.64
C GLN A 108 -3.48 3.54 0.51
N LYS A 109 -3.24 4.32 1.57
CA LYS A 109 -3.49 5.76 1.56
C LYS A 109 -2.63 6.48 0.53
N GLU A 110 -1.34 6.13 0.44
CA GLU A 110 -0.44 6.72 -0.55
C GLU A 110 -0.90 6.46 -1.98
N VAL A 111 -1.26 5.20 -2.30
CA VAL A 111 -1.75 4.85 -3.64
C VAL A 111 -3.00 5.66 -4.00
N LYS A 112 -3.94 5.76 -3.07
CA LYS A 112 -5.15 6.58 -3.24
C LYS A 112 -4.81 8.05 -3.43
N PHE A 113 -3.88 8.59 -2.64
CA PHE A 113 -3.45 9.98 -2.72
C PHE A 113 -2.81 10.28 -4.08
N LYS A 114 -1.87 9.46 -4.56
CA LYS A 114 -1.23 9.63 -5.87
C LYS A 114 -2.24 9.63 -7.01
N LYS A 115 -3.29 8.80 -6.93
CA LYS A 115 -4.37 8.76 -7.92
C LYS A 115 -5.11 10.09 -7.99
N VAL A 116 -5.57 10.59 -6.84
CA VAL A 116 -6.28 11.88 -6.75
C VAL A 116 -5.39 13.03 -7.21
N LEU A 117 -4.12 13.04 -6.79
CA LEU A 117 -3.17 14.06 -7.21
C LEU A 117 -2.99 14.11 -8.73
N LYS A 118 -2.91 12.93 -9.38
CA LYS A 118 -2.80 12.84 -10.84
C LYS A 118 -4.02 13.46 -11.53
N GLU A 119 -5.23 13.18 -11.05
CA GLU A 119 -6.47 13.77 -11.58
C GLU A 119 -6.47 15.30 -11.42
N VAL A 120 -6.06 15.81 -10.25
CA VAL A 120 -5.95 17.25 -10.00
C VAL A 120 -4.95 17.92 -10.96
N ILE A 121 -3.79 17.31 -11.19
CA ILE A 121 -2.78 17.85 -12.12
C ILE A 121 -3.32 17.89 -13.55
N ILE A 122 -3.99 16.82 -14.00
CA ILE A 122 -4.58 16.76 -15.35
C ILE A 122 -5.61 17.87 -15.51
N ASN A 123 -6.56 18.01 -14.58
CA ASN A 123 -7.60 19.03 -14.64
C ASN A 123 -7.01 20.45 -14.61
N ARG A 124 -5.97 20.68 -13.79
CA ARG A 124 -5.29 21.98 -13.74
C ARG A 124 -4.61 22.32 -15.06
N ASN A 125 -3.98 21.34 -15.71
CA ASN A 125 -3.31 21.56 -16.99
C ASN A 125 -4.33 21.82 -18.10
N GLN A 126 -5.43 21.04 -18.14
CA GLN A 126 -6.54 21.27 -19.07
C GLN A 126 -7.12 22.67 -18.90
N PHE A 127 -7.43 23.06 -17.67
CA PHE A 127 -7.94 24.41 -17.38
C PHE A 127 -6.97 25.51 -17.84
N ARG A 128 -5.65 25.34 -17.62
CA ARG A 128 -4.64 26.30 -18.11
C ARG A 128 -4.60 26.38 -19.64
N SER A 129 -4.68 25.25 -20.32
CA SER A 129 -4.71 25.22 -21.79
C SER A 129 -5.97 25.89 -22.34
N GLU A 130 -7.13 25.64 -21.74
CA GLU A 130 -8.39 26.30 -22.10
C GLU A 130 -8.32 27.82 -21.88
N GLN A 131 -7.82 28.26 -20.72
CA GLN A 131 -7.62 29.68 -20.43
C GLN A 131 -6.68 30.36 -21.43
N PHE A 132 -5.60 29.68 -21.83
CA PHE A 132 -4.68 30.21 -22.84
C PHE A 132 -5.34 30.36 -24.21
N LEU A 133 -6.13 29.37 -24.64
CA LEU A 133 -6.87 29.44 -25.90
C LEU A 133 -7.91 30.57 -25.89
N LEU A 134 -8.65 30.72 -24.78
CA LEU A 134 -9.63 31.80 -24.61
C LEU A 134 -8.98 33.18 -24.66
N GLN A 135 -7.83 33.36 -24.00
CA GLN A 135 -7.10 34.62 -24.03
C GLN A 135 -6.64 34.99 -25.43
N ASN A 136 -6.09 34.03 -26.20
CA ASN A 136 -5.67 34.29 -27.57
C ASN A 136 -6.85 34.64 -28.47
N ALA A 137 -7.99 33.96 -28.33
CA ALA A 137 -9.20 34.24 -29.11
C ALA A 137 -9.87 35.59 -28.77
N MET A 138 -9.52 36.21 -27.64
CA MET A 138 -10.02 37.55 -27.26
C MET A 138 -9.07 38.69 -27.65
N MET A 139 -7.83 38.38 -28.09
CA MET A 139 -6.84 39.37 -28.52
C MET A 139 -6.81 39.56 -30.06
N ASP A 140 -7.47 38.68 -30.81
CA ASP A 140 -7.83 38.88 -32.23
C ASP A 140 -9.18 39.61 -32.35
#